data_AF-A0A3C2E1A4-F1
#
_entry.id   AF-A0A3C2E1A4-F1
#
_cell.length_a   1.000
_cell.length_b   1.000
_cell.length_c   1.000
_cell.angle_alpha   90.00
_cell.angle_beta   90.00
_cell.angle_gamma   90.00
#
_symmetry.space_group_name_H-M   'P 1'
#
loop_
_entity.id
_entity.type
_entity.pdbx_description
1 polymer ?
#
loop_
_entity_poly.entity_id
_entity_poly.type
_entity_poly.pdbx_seq_one_letter_code
_entity_poly.pdbx_strand_id
1 'polypeptide(L)'
;LLLSRDFYYELGGFPPLPLMEDVALARRIGRRRFSALDVRAVTGAARYQCGGYVRRPLRNLGCLALYFMNCPLRLIARLYEL
;
A
#
# COMPACT_ATOMS: atom_id res chain seq x y z
N LEU A 1 6.62 4.14 -6.30
CA LEU A 1 7.48 2.96 -6.48
C LEU A 1 8.03 3.01 -7.89
N LEU A 2 9.35 2.89 -8.09
CA LEU A 2 9.91 2.72 -9.43
C LEU A 2 10.21 1.24 -9.62
N LEU A 3 9.69 0.65 -10.69
CA LEU A 3 9.86 -0.75 -11.02
C LEU A 3 10.24 -0.88 -12.50
N SER A 4 11.21 -1.74 -12.83
CA SER A 4 11.48 -2.06 -14.24
C SER A 4 10.29 -2.79 -14.84
N ARG A 5 10.00 -2.53 -16.13
CA ARG A 5 8.88 -3.13 -16.85
C ARG A 5 9.00 -4.65 -16.94
N ASP A 6 10.20 -5.16 -17.19
CA ASP A 6 10.45 -6.60 -17.31
C ASP A 6 10.22 -7.30 -15.97
N PHE A 7 10.70 -6.69 -14.88
CA PHE A 7 10.49 -7.19 -13.53
C PHE A 7 9.01 -7.19 -13.12
N TYR A 8 8.25 -6.19 -13.57
CA TYR A 8 6.80 -6.13 -13.35
C TYR A 8 6.07 -7.30 -14.03
N TYR A 9 6.46 -7.66 -15.26
CA TYR A 9 5.89 -8.83 -15.94
C TYR A 9 6.33 -10.15 -15.30
N GLU A 10 7.58 -10.26 -14.85
CA GLU A 10 8.09 -11.43 -14.13
C GLU A 10 7.33 -11.68 -12.81
N LEU A 11 6.90 -10.61 -12.14
CA LEU A 11 6.05 -10.65 -10.93
C LEU A 11 4.60 -11.09 -11.19
N GLY A 12 4.23 -11.34 -12.45
CA GLY A 12 2.87 -11.68 -12.87
C GLY A 12 1.92 -10.49 -12.87
N GLY A 13 2.46 -9.27 -12.96
CA GLY A 13 1.69 -8.01 -12.99
C GLY A 13 1.00 -7.63 -11.68
N PHE A 14 0.14 -6.62 -11.74
CA PHE A 14 -0.67 -6.17 -10.62
C PHE A 14 -1.79 -7.18 -10.34
N PRO A 15 -1.91 -7.65 -9.08
CA PRO A 15 -3.05 -8.48 -8.72
C PRO A 15 -4.32 -7.62 -8.74
N PRO A 16 -5.45 -8.12 -9.28
CA PRO A 16 -6.72 -7.38 -9.33
C PRO A 16 -7.36 -7.37 -7.94
N LEU A 17 -6.74 -6.66 -7.00
CA LEU A 17 -7.20 -6.52 -5.63
C LEU A 17 -7.94 -5.19 -5.50
N PRO A 18 -9.12 -5.16 -4.86
CA PRO A 18 -9.88 -3.92 -4.68
C PRO A 18 -9.22 -2.96 -3.68
N LEU A 19 -8.29 -3.45 -2.86
CA LEU A 19 -7.54 -2.68 -1.87
C LEU A 19 -6.20 -3.37 -1.61
N MET A 20 -5.17 -2.60 -1.25
CA MET A 20 -3.84 -3.10 -0.87
C MET A 20 -3.06 -3.81 -1.98
N GLU A 21 -3.35 -3.49 -3.24
CA GLU A 21 -2.58 -3.96 -4.42
C GLU A 21 -1.08 -3.66 -4.27
N ASP A 22 -0.73 -2.46 -3.77
CA ASP A 22 0.64 -2.04 -3.52
C ASP A 22 1.34 -2.92 -2.48
N VAL A 23 0.62 -3.33 -1.43
CA VAL A 23 1.14 -4.20 -0.37
C VAL A 23 1.34 -5.61 -0.89
N ALA A 24 0.39 -6.12 -1.69
CA ALA A 24 0.51 -7.42 -2.33
C ALA A 24 1.68 -7.47 -3.32
N LEU A 25 1.84 -6.42 -4.14
CA LEU A 25 2.98 -6.28 -5.03
C LEU A 25 4.28 -6.18 -4.23
N ALA A 26 4.33 -5.38 -3.17
CA ALA A 26 5.51 -5.27 -2.31
C ALA A 26 5.87 -6.59 -1.63
N ARG A 27 4.88 -7.39 -1.25
CA ARG A 27 5.10 -8.72 -0.69
C ARG A 27 5.64 -9.70 -1.72
N ARG A 28 5.19 -9.63 -2.98
CA ARG A 28 5.73 -10.43 -4.10
C ARG A 28 7.16 -10.03 -4.47
N ILE A 29 7.47 -8.73 -4.50
CA ILE A 29 8.83 -8.22 -4.72
C ILE A 29 9.77 -8.72 -3.61
N GLY A 30 9.27 -8.74 -2.36
CA GLY A 30 9.99 -9.20 -1.19
C GLY A 30 10.95 -8.15 -0.64
N ARG A 31 11.05 -8.08 0.70
CA ARG A 31 11.84 -7.06 1.43
C ARG A 31 13.30 -6.92 0.97
N ARG A 32 13.91 -8.02 0.51
CA ARG A 32 15.32 -8.05 0.08
C ARG A 32 15.60 -7.30 -1.23
N ARG A 33 14.57 -7.06 -2.04
CA ARG A 33 14.70 -6.38 -3.35
C ARG A 33 14.29 -4.92 -3.30
N PHE A 34 13.95 -4.40 -2.11
CA PHE A 34 13.70 -2.98 -1.90
C PHE A 34 15.00 -2.26 -1.59
N SER A 35 15.32 -1.25 -2.39
CA SER A 35 16.36 -0.28 -2.07
C SER A 35 15.69 1.04 -1.70
N ALA A 36 16.03 1.58 -0.53
CA ALA A 36 15.56 2.89 -0.12
C ALA A 36 16.28 3.95 -0.95
N LEU A 37 15.52 4.75 -1.69
CA LEU A 37 16.06 5.94 -2.33
C LEU A 37 16.26 6.99 -1.24
N ASP A 38 17.48 7.46 -1.05
CA ASP A 38 17.82 8.57 -0.16
C ASP A 38 17.42 9.91 -0.79
N VAL A 39 16.15 10.00 -1.15
CA VAL A 39 15.52 11.19 -1.69
C VAL A 39 14.38 11.55 -0.76
N ARG A 40 14.40 12.80 -0.30
CA ARG A 40 13.32 13.34 0.52
C ARG A 40 12.11 13.53 -0.38
N ALA A 41 11.17 12.60 -0.35
CA ALA A 41 9.88 12.76 -0.99
C ALA A 41 9.09 13.85 -0.26
N VAL A 42 9.21 15.10 -0.73
CA VAL A 42 8.44 16.23 -0.20
C VAL A 42 7.03 16.10 -0.73
N THR A 43 6.18 15.36 -0.01
CA THR A 43 4.75 15.35 -0.28
C THR A 43 4.12 16.55 0.42
N GLY A 44 3.42 17.38 -0.35
CA GLY A 44 2.78 18.58 0.19
C GLY A 44 1.83 18.22 1.32
N ALA A 45 2.10 18.75 2.52
CA ALA A 45 1.26 18.59 3.72
C ALA A 45 -0.14 19.22 3.58
N ALA A 46 -0.46 19.83 2.43
CA ALA A 46 -1.74 20.48 2.14
C ALA A 46 -2.95 19.54 2.32
N ARG A 47 -2.81 18.23 2.06
CA ARG A 47 -3.88 17.25 2.33
C ARG A 47 -3.99 16.82 3.80
N TYR A 48 -2.97 17.08 4.62
CA TYR A 48 -2.91 16.69 6.03
C TYR A 48 -3.50 17.75 6.97
N GLN A 49 -3.56 19.01 6.56
CA GLN A 49 -4.05 20.11 7.42
C GLN A 49 -5.58 20.17 7.53
N CYS A 50 -6.34 19.76 6.51
CA CYS A 50 -7.81 19.86 6.55
C CYS A 50 -8.57 18.65 7.12
N GLY A 51 -7.92 17.48 7.32
CA GLY A 51 -8.65 16.21 7.49
C GLY A 51 -8.33 15.37 8.74
N GLY A 52 -7.42 15.83 9.61
CA GLY A 52 -7.00 15.10 10.81
C GLY A 52 -5.85 14.12 10.55
N TYR A 53 -4.70 14.43 11.16
CA TYR A 53 -3.40 13.75 11.01
C TYR A 53 -3.41 12.26 11.40
N VAL A 54 -4.42 11.81 12.15
CA VAL A 54 -4.38 10.56 12.92
C VAL A 54 -5.39 9.52 12.39
N ARG A 55 -6.59 9.95 11.97
CA ARG A 55 -7.67 9.03 11.56
C ARG A 55 -7.35 8.25 10.29
N ARG A 56 -6.74 8.89 9.28
CA ARG A 56 -6.35 8.22 8.03
C ARG A 56 -5.23 7.16 8.23
N PRO A 57 -4.11 7.47 8.90
CA PRO A 57 -3.08 6.44 9.13
C PRO A 57 -3.56 5.32 10.05
N LEU A 58 -4.39 5.58 11.07
CA LEU A 58 -4.96 4.51 11.92
C LEU A 58 -5.87 3.56 11.14
N ARG A 59 -6.75 4.09 10.28
CA ARG A 59 -7.58 3.24 9.40
C ARG A 59 -6.70 2.40 8.47
N ASN A 60 -5.67 3.01 7.88
CA ASN A 60 -4.74 2.29 7.02
C ASN A 60 -3.94 1.21 7.78
N LEU A 61 -3.50 1.50 9.01
CA LEU A 61 -2.84 0.52 9.89
C LEU A 61 -3.77 -0.63 10.28
N GLY A 62 -5.04 -0.34 10.57
CA GLY A 62 -6.06 -1.36 10.80
C GLY A 62 -6.28 -2.24 9.57
N CYS A 63 -6.35 -1.64 8.38
CA CYS A 63 -6.43 -2.37 7.12
C CYS A 63 -5.19 -3.25 6.90
N LEU A 64 -4.00 -2.73 7.19
CA LEU A 64 -2.74 -3.46 7.09
C LEU A 64 -2.71 -4.65 8.06
N ALA A 65 -3.14 -4.46 9.31
CA ALA A 65 -3.20 -5.52 10.32
C ALA A 65 -4.18 -6.63 9.91
N LEU A 66 -5.37 -6.27 9.42
CA LEU A 66 -6.35 -7.22 8.88
C LEU A 66 -5.78 -8.00 7.68
N TYR A 67 -5.05 -7.32 6.80
CA TYR A 67 -4.38 -7.95 5.67
C TYR A 67 -3.28 -8.93 6.11
N PHE A 68 -2.49 -8.58 7.13
CA PHE A 68 -1.50 -9.51 7.71
C PHE A 68 -2.16 -10.71 8.39
N MET A 69 -3.37 -10.55 8.92
CA MET A 69 -4.18 -11.65 9.47
C MET A 69 -4.88 -12.52 8.39
N ASN A 70 -4.56 -12.36 7.10
CA ASN A 70 -5.25 -13.05 5.98
C ASN A 70 -6.76 -12.78 5.91
N CYS A 71 -7.23 -11.65 6.48
CA CYS A 71 -8.63 -11.26 6.36
C CYS A 71 -8.97 -10.97 4.89
N PRO A 72 -10.15 -11.36 4.38
CA PRO A 72 -10.49 -11.13 2.98
C PRO A 72 -10.52 -9.64 2.67
N LEU A 73 -9.73 -9.24 1.66
CA LEU A 73 -9.58 -7.87 1.16
C LEU A 73 -10.90 -7.16 0.85
N ARG A 74 -11.95 -7.93 0.51
CA ARG A 74 -13.31 -7.41 0.31
C ARG A 74 -13.91 -6.79 1.58
N LEU A 75 -13.64 -7.35 2.77
CA LEU A 75 -14.10 -6.76 4.04
C LEU A 75 -13.32 -5.49 4.37
N ILE A 76 -12.03 -5.47 4.06
CA ILE A 76 -11.16 -4.31 4.30
C ILE A 76 -11.56 -3.15 3.37
N ALA A 77 -11.82 -3.43 2.09
CA ALA A 77 -12.36 -2.47 1.13
C ALA A 77 -13.68 -1.85 1.62
N ARG A 78 -14.60 -2.68 2.10
CA ARG A 78 -15.90 -2.24 2.64
C ARG A 78 -15.76 -1.34 3.89
N LEU A 79 -14.79 -1.62 4.75
CA LEU A 79 -14.45 -0.78 5.92
C LEU A 79 -13.74 0.52 5.54
N TYR A 80 -13.05 0.54 4.41
CA TYR A 80 -12.35 1.72 3.91
C TYR A 80 -13.30 2.71 3.22
N GLU A 81 -14.34 2.19 2.54
CA GLU A 81 -15.43 2.99 1.93
C GLU A 81 -16.45 3.54 2.94
N LEU A 82 -16.49 3.02 4.18
CA LEU A 82 -17.35 3.46 5.30
C LEU A 82 -16.76 4.66 6.07
#